data_AF-A0A1J5IQL2-F1
#
_entry.id   AF-A0A1J5IQL2-F1
#
_cell.length_a   1.000
_cell.length_b   1.000
_cell.length_c   1.000
_cell.angle_alpha   90.00
_cell.angle_beta   90.00
_cell.angle_gamma   90.00
#
_symmetry.space_group_name_H-M   'P 1'
#
loop_
_entity.id
_entity.type
_entity.pdbx_description
1 polymer ?
#
loop_
_entity_poly.entity_id
_entity_poly.type
_entity_poly.pdbx_seq_one_letter_code
_entity_poly.pdbx_strand_id
1 'polypeptide(L)'
;MQYTDEQLEALLADIESDLAERKESWKGDAPEKGRQAVCAFANDFPDHRKAGVLFVGAKDDGTPSGSKITDELLRTLSDIRTDGNTLPPPSIVVEKRTLRGAEMAVVTVLPSDAPPVRYKGRIWIRIGPRRSVVTSQEERILNERRRYRDIPFDAQPLPYCDRSALSRVLFEQEYLPSAVAPDILATNDRSYEEKLASCRMIASVDDPTPTILGVLVLGVSPRDWIPGAYIQFLRIAGIEMTDPIQDEAPIDGALGQVLHRIEEKIDAHNRSAVDITTTDRELRTRPYPRVALQQLIRNAVMHRTYENTNAPVRVHWFDDRIEIINPGGPFGTVTRENFGRPGITDYRNPNLADAMRVMGFVQRFGIGIQTARAEMKKNGNPDIEFQIEPMTVLATVGRRP
;
A
#
# COMPACT_ATOMS: atom_id res chain seq x y z
N MET A 1 -19.52 10.15 -4.70
CA MET A 1 -20.62 10.37 -5.66
C MET A 1 -21.84 10.77 -4.83
N GLN A 2 -22.41 11.96 -5.05
CA GLN A 2 -23.66 12.38 -4.38
C GLN A 2 -24.81 12.25 -5.37
N TYR A 3 -25.94 11.72 -4.91
CA TYR A 3 -27.16 11.62 -5.73
C TYR A 3 -27.77 13.01 -5.92
N THR A 4 -28.34 13.25 -7.11
CA THR A 4 -29.20 14.42 -7.35
C THR A 4 -30.56 14.23 -6.69
N ASP A 5 -31.33 15.30 -6.50
CA ASP A 5 -32.66 15.21 -5.89
C ASP A 5 -33.60 14.30 -6.71
N GLU A 6 -33.53 14.35 -8.04
CA GLU A 6 -34.28 13.45 -8.94
C GLU A 6 -33.92 11.96 -8.71
N GLN A 7 -32.64 11.66 -8.53
CA GLN A 7 -32.18 10.29 -8.24
C GLN A 7 -32.62 9.83 -6.85
N LEU A 8 -32.61 10.73 -5.86
CA LEU A 8 -33.11 10.46 -4.53
C LEU A 8 -34.61 10.20 -4.55
N GLU A 9 -35.40 10.95 -5.33
CA GLU A 9 -36.83 10.73 -5.48
C GLU A 9 -37.14 9.39 -6.17
N ALA A 10 -36.35 8.99 -7.16
CA ALA A 10 -36.46 7.68 -7.79
C ALA A 10 -36.17 6.54 -6.78
N LEU A 11 -35.08 6.64 -6.02
CA LEU A 11 -34.76 5.69 -4.94
C LEU A 11 -35.82 5.68 -3.85
N LEU A 12 -36.41 6.84 -3.54
CA LEU A 12 -37.49 6.97 -2.57
C LEU A 12 -38.78 6.31 -3.08
N ALA A 13 -39.03 6.28 -4.40
CA ALA A 13 -40.17 5.61 -5.00
C ALA A 13 -39.99 4.09 -5.17
N ASP A 14 -38.75 3.61 -5.25
CA ASP A 14 -38.43 2.21 -5.48
C ASP A 14 -38.51 1.38 -4.18
N ILE A 15 -39.68 0.77 -3.95
CA ILE A 15 -40.00 0.00 -2.74
C ILE A 15 -39.25 -1.36 -2.71
N GLU A 16 -38.84 -1.87 -3.87
CA GLU A 16 -38.13 -3.14 -3.99
C GLU A 16 -36.62 -3.00 -3.84
N SER A 17 -36.11 -1.77 -3.86
CA SER A 17 -34.69 -1.46 -3.76
C SER A 17 -34.05 -1.96 -2.47
N ASP A 18 -32.97 -2.71 -2.63
CA ASP A 18 -32.06 -3.07 -1.55
C ASP A 18 -31.09 -1.92 -1.19
N LEU A 19 -31.07 -0.83 -1.95
CA LEU A 19 -30.24 0.37 -1.73
C LEU A 19 -30.95 1.49 -0.93
N ALA A 20 -32.25 1.38 -0.68
CA ALA A 20 -33.01 2.40 0.04
C ALA A 20 -33.65 1.87 1.33
N GLU A 21 -33.54 2.63 2.42
CA GLU A 21 -34.26 2.38 3.68
C GLU A 21 -35.05 3.64 4.06
N ARG A 22 -36.30 3.46 4.50
CA ARG A 22 -37.20 4.57 4.87
C ARG A 22 -37.59 4.47 6.35
N LYS A 23 -37.67 5.62 7.02
CA LYS A 23 -38.14 5.76 8.40
C LYS A 23 -38.99 7.01 8.53
N GLU A 24 -40.19 6.86 9.09
CA GLU A 24 -41.10 7.98 9.28
C GLU A 24 -40.54 9.02 10.26
N SER A 25 -39.91 8.54 11.33
CA SER A 25 -39.27 9.36 12.36
C SER A 25 -38.08 8.62 12.98
N TRP A 26 -37.23 9.35 13.71
CA TRP A 26 -36.05 8.79 14.39
C TRP A 26 -36.31 8.54 15.89
N LYS A 27 -37.39 7.81 16.19
CA LYS A 27 -37.81 7.48 17.57
C LYS A 27 -38.06 5.98 17.71
N GLY A 28 -38.11 5.48 18.94
CA GLY A 28 -38.36 4.06 19.24
C GLY A 28 -37.22 3.16 18.73
N ASP A 29 -37.56 2.16 17.92
CA ASP A 29 -36.61 1.20 17.34
C ASP A 29 -35.96 1.71 16.03
N ALA A 30 -36.43 2.84 15.48
CA ALA A 30 -35.92 3.41 14.24
C ALA A 30 -34.41 3.71 14.28
N PRO A 31 -33.83 4.26 15.36
CA PRO A 31 -32.39 4.50 15.43
C PRO A 31 -31.53 3.23 15.38
N GLU A 32 -32.03 2.12 15.93
CA GLU A 32 -31.32 0.84 15.90
C GLU A 32 -31.41 0.22 14.52
N LYS A 33 -32.63 0.12 13.96
CA LYS A 33 -32.87 -0.41 12.61
C LYS A 33 -32.16 0.41 11.53
N GLY A 34 -32.11 1.73 11.68
CA GLY A 34 -31.39 2.63 10.79
C GLY A 34 -29.88 2.36 10.80
N ARG A 35 -29.26 2.19 11.96
CA ARG A 35 -27.83 1.79 12.07
C ARG A 35 -27.55 0.42 11.48
N GLN A 36 -28.44 -0.55 11.66
CA GLN A 36 -28.35 -1.86 10.99
C GLN A 36 -28.40 -1.71 9.46
N ALA A 37 -29.25 -0.82 8.93
CA ALA A 37 -29.31 -0.53 7.50
C ALA A 37 -28.01 0.12 7.00
N VAL A 38 -27.46 1.10 7.73
CA VAL A 38 -26.16 1.72 7.41
C VAL A 38 -25.05 0.68 7.36
N CYS A 39 -25.00 -0.24 8.33
CA CYS A 39 -24.05 -1.36 8.33
C CYS A 39 -24.24 -2.27 7.10
N ALA A 40 -25.49 -2.58 6.74
CA ALA A 40 -25.80 -3.40 5.58
C ALA A 40 -25.43 -2.75 4.24
N PHE A 41 -25.70 -1.46 4.09
CA PHE A 41 -25.28 -0.68 2.91
C PHE A 41 -23.76 -0.61 2.79
N ALA A 42 -23.06 -0.42 3.92
CA ALA A 42 -21.60 -0.40 3.93
C ALA A 42 -21.00 -1.77 3.54
N ASN A 43 -21.68 -2.88 3.83
CA ASN A 43 -21.24 -4.22 3.43
C ASN A 43 -21.49 -4.55 1.95
N ASP A 44 -22.45 -3.88 1.30
CA ASP A 44 -22.81 -4.05 -0.11
C ASP A 44 -22.72 -5.51 -0.60
N PHE A 45 -23.38 -6.42 0.11
CA PHE A 45 -23.31 -7.85 -0.19
C PHE A 45 -23.74 -8.20 -1.63
N PRO A 46 -24.78 -7.57 -2.21
CA PRO A 46 -25.11 -7.73 -3.62
C PRO A 46 -24.05 -7.21 -4.62
N ASP A 47 -23.03 -6.46 -4.18
CA ASP A 47 -21.95 -5.84 -4.98
C ASP A 47 -22.45 -4.86 -6.05
N HIS A 48 -23.41 -3.99 -5.68
CA HIS A 48 -23.90 -2.96 -6.60
C HIS A 48 -22.87 -1.86 -6.85
N ARG A 49 -21.92 -1.66 -5.93
CA ARG A 49 -20.91 -0.59 -5.89
C ARG A 49 -21.53 0.81 -5.96
N LYS A 50 -22.76 0.93 -5.47
CA LYS A 50 -23.54 2.16 -5.42
C LYS A 50 -23.78 2.55 -3.96
N ALA A 51 -24.01 3.83 -3.72
CA ALA A 51 -24.28 4.30 -2.38
C ALA A 51 -25.69 3.89 -1.92
N GLY A 52 -25.81 3.38 -0.71
CA GLY A 52 -27.10 3.17 -0.07
C GLY A 52 -27.64 4.48 0.52
N VAL A 53 -28.96 4.58 0.64
CA VAL A 53 -29.62 5.80 1.16
C VAL A 53 -30.61 5.44 2.25
N LEU A 54 -30.44 6.06 3.42
CA LEU A 54 -31.41 6.04 4.51
C LEU A 54 -32.16 7.37 4.55
N PHE A 55 -33.47 7.32 4.32
CA PHE A 55 -34.38 8.45 4.41
C PHE A 55 -35.06 8.48 5.77
N VAL A 56 -35.01 9.63 6.45
CA VAL A 56 -35.76 9.91 7.67
C VAL A 56 -36.74 11.05 7.39
N GLY A 57 -38.03 10.83 7.69
CA GLY A 57 -39.13 11.71 7.28
C GLY A 57 -39.97 11.14 6.13
N ALA A 58 -39.80 9.87 5.78
CA ALA A 58 -40.55 9.19 4.73
C ALA A 58 -41.23 7.93 5.27
N LYS A 59 -42.45 7.67 4.83
CA LYS A 59 -43.17 6.41 5.09
C LYS A 59 -42.60 5.28 4.25
N ASP A 60 -43.01 4.06 4.55
CA ASP A 60 -42.53 2.85 3.84
C ASP A 60 -42.90 2.87 2.34
N ASP A 61 -43.97 3.57 1.95
CA ASP A 61 -44.41 3.78 0.56
C ASP A 61 -43.67 4.94 -0.16
N GLY A 62 -42.73 5.60 0.50
CA GLY A 62 -41.98 6.74 -0.05
C GLY A 62 -42.75 8.06 -0.03
N THR A 63 -43.92 8.13 0.61
CA THR A 63 -44.62 9.41 0.84
C THR A 63 -44.03 10.15 2.05
N PRO A 64 -44.05 11.50 2.07
CA PRO A 64 -43.56 12.25 3.22
C PRO A 64 -44.37 11.96 4.49
N SER A 65 -43.67 11.81 5.62
CA SER A 65 -44.31 11.67 6.94
C SER A 65 -44.73 13.02 7.54
N GLY A 66 -44.18 14.13 7.02
CA GLY A 66 -44.41 15.48 7.55
C GLY A 66 -43.65 15.78 8.85
N SER A 67 -42.70 14.91 9.23
CA SER A 67 -41.86 15.13 10.41
C SER A 67 -40.88 16.28 10.20
N LYS A 68 -40.76 17.18 11.19
CA LYS A 68 -39.76 18.27 11.15
C LYS A 68 -38.35 17.71 11.25
N ILE A 69 -37.47 18.14 10.35
CA ILE A 69 -36.05 17.80 10.36
C ILE A 69 -35.28 18.89 11.10
N THR A 70 -34.84 18.58 12.32
CA THR A 70 -34.09 19.51 13.17
C THR A 70 -32.57 19.30 13.02
N ASP A 71 -31.78 20.32 13.35
CA ASP A 71 -30.32 20.21 13.37
C ASP A 71 -29.83 19.15 14.37
N GLU A 72 -30.55 18.96 15.48
CA GLU A 72 -30.28 17.91 16.47
C GLU A 72 -30.41 16.50 15.86
N LEU A 73 -31.41 16.29 15.01
CA LEU A 73 -31.57 15.04 14.28
C LEU A 73 -30.40 14.79 13.32
N LEU A 74 -29.98 15.80 12.56
CA LEU A 74 -28.84 15.68 11.63
C LEU A 74 -27.53 15.36 12.36
N ARG A 75 -27.30 15.96 13.52
CA ARG A 75 -26.15 15.63 14.39
C ARG A 75 -26.22 14.19 14.87
N THR A 76 -27.38 13.76 15.38
CA THR A 76 -27.60 12.38 15.84
C THR A 76 -27.37 11.34 14.73
N LEU A 77 -27.73 11.67 13.48
CA LEU A 77 -27.48 10.82 12.32
C LEU A 77 -25.99 10.81 11.93
N SER A 78 -25.31 11.94 12.08
CA SER A 78 -23.86 12.04 11.85
C SER A 78 -23.05 11.24 12.88
N ASP A 79 -23.55 11.17 14.12
CA ASP A 79 -22.94 10.39 15.20
C ASP A 79 -22.90 8.88 14.91
N ILE A 80 -23.68 8.37 13.95
CA ILE A 80 -23.62 6.96 13.51
C ILE A 80 -22.19 6.58 13.07
N ARG A 81 -21.42 7.55 12.54
CA ARG A 81 -20.02 7.34 12.15
C ARG A 81 -19.07 7.25 13.36
N THR A 82 -19.37 7.96 14.45
CA THR A 82 -18.44 8.22 15.55
C THR A 82 -18.84 7.59 16.88
N ASP A 83 -20.02 6.98 16.97
CA ASP A 83 -20.56 6.37 18.20
C ASP A 83 -19.88 5.06 18.63
N GLY A 84 -18.93 4.55 17.82
CA GLY A 84 -18.15 3.35 18.10
C GLY A 84 -18.94 2.04 17.98
N ASN A 85 -20.23 2.09 17.64
CA ASN A 85 -21.05 0.87 17.51
C ASN A 85 -20.86 0.19 16.14
N THR A 86 -20.39 0.91 15.13
CA THR A 86 -20.16 0.40 13.77
C THR A 86 -18.67 0.37 13.46
N LEU A 87 -18.10 -0.81 13.19
CA LEU A 87 -16.67 -1.01 12.96
C LEU A 87 -16.41 -1.88 11.71
N PRO A 88 -15.50 -1.46 10.80
CA PRO A 88 -14.86 -0.14 10.74
C PRO A 88 -15.88 1.00 10.56
N PRO A 89 -15.52 2.25 10.91
CA PRO A 89 -16.44 3.38 10.79
C PRO A 89 -16.97 3.55 9.36
N PRO A 90 -18.29 3.71 9.16
CA PRO A 90 -18.86 3.85 7.83
C PRO A 90 -18.58 5.24 7.22
N SER A 91 -18.41 5.28 5.91
CA SER A 91 -18.33 6.52 5.14
C SER A 91 -19.73 7.02 4.81
N ILE A 92 -20.19 8.04 5.52
CA ILE A 92 -21.55 8.60 5.37
C ILE A 92 -21.53 10.10 5.08
N VAL A 93 -22.56 10.56 4.37
CA VAL A 93 -22.90 11.98 4.17
C VAL A 93 -24.33 12.18 4.66
N VAL A 94 -24.55 13.17 5.53
CA VAL A 94 -25.86 13.48 6.12
C VAL A 94 -26.29 14.86 5.67
N GLU A 95 -27.43 14.95 4.99
CA GLU A 95 -27.95 16.20 4.43
C GLU A 95 -29.44 16.36 4.73
N LYS A 96 -29.90 17.60 4.84
CA LYS A 96 -31.33 17.93 4.77
C LYS A 96 -31.67 18.26 3.33
N ARG A 97 -32.66 17.57 2.75
CA ARG A 97 -33.12 17.78 1.37
C ARG A 97 -34.64 17.99 1.36
N THR A 98 -35.12 18.73 0.38
CA THR A 98 -36.56 18.91 0.14
C THR A 98 -36.96 17.99 -1.01
N LEU A 99 -37.58 16.86 -0.69
CA LEU A 99 -38.00 15.84 -1.66
C LEU A 99 -39.53 15.78 -1.68
N ARG A 100 -40.14 15.73 -2.87
CA ARG A 100 -41.60 15.75 -3.04
C ARG A 100 -42.30 16.88 -2.26
N GLY A 101 -41.65 18.03 -2.15
CA GLY A 101 -42.17 19.22 -1.45
C GLY A 101 -42.11 19.18 0.09
N ALA A 102 -41.44 18.19 0.69
CA ALA A 102 -41.28 18.06 2.13
C ALA A 102 -39.81 17.90 2.54
N GLU A 103 -39.45 18.40 3.72
CA GLU A 103 -38.10 18.23 4.27
C GLU A 103 -37.87 16.79 4.73
N MET A 104 -36.74 16.20 4.35
CA MET A 104 -36.27 14.88 4.78
C MET A 104 -34.78 14.92 5.13
N ALA A 105 -34.36 14.12 6.10
CA ALA A 105 -32.95 13.87 6.32
C ALA A 105 -32.52 12.67 5.48
N VAL A 106 -31.45 12.85 4.71
CA VAL A 106 -30.90 11.86 3.79
C VAL A 106 -29.50 11.49 4.28
N VAL A 107 -29.32 10.21 4.61
CA VAL A 107 -28.01 9.65 4.95
C VAL A 107 -27.55 8.77 3.80
N THR A 108 -26.58 9.26 3.03
CA THR A 108 -25.93 8.50 1.96
C THR A 108 -24.76 7.72 2.54
N VAL A 109 -24.75 6.41 2.33
CA VAL A 109 -23.74 5.48 2.84
C VAL A 109 -22.96 4.92 1.67
N LEU A 110 -21.65 5.17 1.64
CA LEU A 110 -20.78 4.57 0.64
C LEU A 110 -20.43 3.13 1.05
N PRO A 111 -20.36 2.19 0.10
CA PRO A 111 -19.80 0.87 0.35
C PRO A 111 -18.43 0.98 1.02
N SER A 112 -18.18 0.18 2.06
CA SER A 112 -16.91 0.17 2.76
C SER A 112 -15.84 -0.48 1.91
N ASP A 113 -14.61 0.03 1.99
CA ASP A 113 -13.43 -0.60 1.41
C ASP A 113 -12.88 -1.74 2.27
N ALA A 114 -13.39 -1.92 3.50
CA ALA A 114 -12.96 -2.97 4.42
C ALA A 114 -14.16 -3.76 5.00
N PRO A 115 -14.99 -4.43 4.18
CA PRO A 115 -15.99 -5.36 4.69
C PRO A 115 -15.32 -6.55 5.40
N PRO A 116 -15.97 -7.28 6.32
CA PRO A 116 -17.30 -7.00 6.83
C PRO A 116 -17.30 -5.89 7.90
N VAL A 117 -18.16 -4.90 7.69
CA VAL A 117 -18.59 -3.92 8.68
C VAL A 117 -19.54 -4.59 9.67
N ARG A 118 -19.33 -4.31 10.95
CA ARG A 118 -20.08 -4.88 12.08
C ARG A 118 -20.79 -3.76 12.82
N TYR A 119 -22.07 -3.95 13.14
CA TYR A 119 -22.80 -3.12 14.08
C TYR A 119 -23.06 -3.90 15.38
N LYS A 120 -22.54 -3.41 16.52
CA LYS A 120 -22.55 -4.10 17.82
C LYS A 120 -22.07 -5.55 17.73
N GLY A 121 -20.99 -5.77 16.97
CA GLY A 121 -20.37 -7.08 16.78
C GLY A 121 -21.08 -8.01 15.78
N ARG A 122 -22.24 -7.63 15.22
CA ARG A 122 -22.98 -8.41 14.22
C ARG A 122 -22.82 -7.82 12.83
N ILE A 123 -22.64 -8.68 11.83
CA ILE A 123 -22.57 -8.27 10.42
C ILE A 123 -23.98 -8.30 9.85
N TRP A 124 -24.40 -7.17 9.29
CA TRP A 124 -25.70 -7.02 8.64
C TRP A 124 -25.51 -6.91 7.12
N ILE A 125 -26.39 -7.55 6.35
CA ILE A 125 -26.42 -7.48 4.88
C ILE A 125 -27.85 -7.27 4.39
N ARG A 126 -28.00 -6.85 3.12
CA ARG A 126 -29.28 -6.82 2.43
C ARG A 126 -29.45 -8.10 1.60
N ILE A 127 -30.64 -8.69 1.70
CA ILE A 127 -31.09 -9.82 0.88
C ILE A 127 -32.41 -9.35 0.26
N GLY A 128 -32.33 -8.79 -0.95
CA GLY A 128 -33.42 -8.00 -1.52
C GLY A 128 -33.80 -6.83 -0.59
N PRO A 129 -35.09 -6.50 -0.41
CA PRO A 129 -35.51 -5.34 0.39
C PRO A 129 -35.32 -5.54 1.90
N ARG A 130 -34.95 -6.74 2.36
CA ARG A 130 -34.82 -7.08 3.78
C ARG A 130 -33.38 -7.06 4.26
N ARG A 131 -33.18 -6.68 5.52
CA ARG A 131 -31.91 -6.85 6.24
C ARG A 131 -31.86 -8.23 6.87
N SER A 132 -30.70 -8.88 6.83
CA SER A 132 -30.42 -10.12 7.56
C SER A 132 -29.08 -10.05 8.26
N VAL A 133 -28.91 -10.86 9.30
CA VAL A 133 -27.59 -11.19 9.84
C VAL A 133 -26.96 -12.23 8.92
N VAL A 134 -25.66 -12.10 8.67
CA VAL A 134 -24.94 -13.04 7.79
C VAL A 134 -24.85 -14.44 8.38
N THR A 135 -24.81 -15.43 7.50
CA THR A 135 -24.37 -16.79 7.77
C THR A 135 -22.84 -16.90 7.70
N SER A 136 -22.27 -18.01 8.17
CA SER A 136 -20.81 -18.25 8.09
C SER A 136 -20.27 -18.27 6.65
N GLN A 137 -21.09 -18.70 5.68
CA GLN A 137 -20.71 -18.69 4.27
C GLN A 137 -20.68 -17.27 3.70
N GLU A 138 -21.67 -16.43 4.04
CA GLU A 138 -21.72 -15.02 3.62
C GLU A 138 -20.64 -14.17 4.30
N GLU A 139 -20.34 -14.44 5.57
CA GLU A 139 -19.19 -13.84 6.27
C GLU A 139 -17.87 -14.22 5.57
N ARG A 140 -17.74 -15.47 5.10
CA ARG A 140 -16.57 -15.88 4.31
C ARG A 140 -16.47 -15.09 2.99
N ILE A 141 -17.58 -14.91 2.27
CA ILE A 141 -17.62 -14.11 1.03
C ILE A 141 -17.21 -12.65 1.30
N LEU A 142 -17.74 -12.01 2.36
CA LEU A 142 -17.35 -10.64 2.73
C LEU A 142 -15.87 -10.55 3.12
N ASN A 143 -15.36 -11.55 3.84
CA ASN A 143 -13.92 -11.62 4.17
C ASN A 143 -13.05 -11.88 2.94
N GLU A 144 -13.51 -12.63 1.94
CA GLU A 144 -12.81 -12.82 0.67
C GLU A 144 -12.80 -11.53 -0.16
N ARG A 145 -13.90 -10.76 -0.16
CA ARG A 145 -13.93 -9.41 -0.76
C ARG A 145 -12.98 -8.45 -0.05
N ARG A 146 -12.86 -8.55 1.28
CA ARG A 146 -11.82 -7.87 2.04
C ARG A 146 -10.43 -8.26 1.56
N ARG A 147 -10.15 -9.55 1.36
CA ARG A 147 -8.86 -10.03 0.86
C ARG A 147 -8.52 -9.51 -0.53
N TYR A 148 -9.51 -9.14 -1.34
CA TYR A 148 -9.29 -8.48 -2.64
C TYR A 148 -8.91 -6.99 -2.50
N ARG A 149 -9.25 -6.35 -1.37
CA ARG A 149 -8.91 -4.94 -1.04
C ARG A 149 -7.74 -4.77 -0.07
N ASP A 150 -7.46 -5.78 0.77
CA ASP A 150 -6.29 -5.91 1.66
C ASP A 150 -5.08 -6.56 0.95
N ILE A 151 -5.13 -6.72 -0.39
CA ILE A 151 -3.96 -7.15 -1.16
C ILE A 151 -2.88 -6.08 -0.95
N PRO A 152 -1.68 -6.46 -0.43
CA PRO A 152 -0.57 -5.53 -0.33
C PRO A 152 -0.34 -4.84 -1.68
N PHE A 153 0.00 -3.55 -1.68
CA PHE A 153 0.06 -2.77 -2.91
C PHE A 153 0.88 -3.46 -4.00
N ASP A 154 2.01 -4.09 -3.64
CA ASP A 154 2.86 -4.82 -4.58
C ASP A 154 2.21 -6.06 -5.24
N ALA A 155 1.12 -6.62 -4.71
CA ALA A 155 0.37 -7.71 -5.34
C ALA A 155 -0.88 -7.25 -6.09
N GLN A 156 -1.19 -5.96 -6.13
CA GLN A 156 -2.35 -5.46 -6.87
C GLN A 156 -2.08 -5.49 -8.38
N PRO A 157 -3.10 -5.84 -9.21
CA PRO A 157 -3.01 -5.77 -10.66
C PRO A 157 -2.88 -4.33 -11.16
N LEU A 158 -2.22 -4.14 -12.29
CA LEU A 158 -2.17 -2.88 -13.05
C LEU A 158 -3.04 -3.03 -14.31
N PRO A 159 -4.34 -2.63 -14.28
CA PRO A 159 -5.30 -2.95 -15.34
C PRO A 159 -4.95 -2.43 -16.74
N TYR A 160 -4.09 -1.42 -16.82
CA TYR A 160 -3.64 -0.83 -18.09
C TYR A 160 -2.30 -1.38 -18.58
N CYS A 161 -1.65 -2.24 -17.79
CA CYS A 161 -0.36 -2.85 -18.13
C CYS A 161 -0.61 -4.17 -18.87
N ASP A 162 -0.08 -4.29 -20.09
CA ASP A 162 -0.15 -5.54 -20.83
C ASP A 162 0.98 -6.50 -20.41
N ARG A 163 0.76 -7.81 -20.52
CA ARG A 163 1.77 -8.84 -20.19
C ARG A 163 3.06 -8.67 -20.98
N SER A 164 3.02 -8.11 -22.19
CA SER A 164 4.22 -7.80 -22.99
C SER A 164 5.18 -6.82 -22.30
N ALA A 165 4.72 -6.07 -21.29
CA ALA A 165 5.58 -5.25 -20.44
C ALA A 165 6.50 -6.09 -19.54
N LEU A 166 6.20 -7.38 -19.32
CA LEU A 166 7.00 -8.31 -18.53
C LEU A 166 8.01 -9.06 -19.42
N SER A 167 9.28 -8.97 -19.06
CA SER A 167 10.35 -9.69 -19.75
C SER A 167 10.33 -11.18 -19.40
N ARG A 168 9.98 -11.99 -20.40
CA ARG A 168 10.08 -13.45 -20.32
C ARG A 168 11.49 -13.92 -20.02
N VAL A 169 12.50 -13.25 -20.58
CA VAL A 169 13.91 -13.57 -20.37
C VAL A 169 14.31 -13.39 -18.91
N LEU A 170 13.97 -12.25 -18.31
CA LEU A 170 14.26 -12.00 -16.88
C LEU A 170 13.56 -13.03 -16.00
N PHE A 171 12.33 -13.42 -16.35
CA PHE A 171 11.61 -14.41 -15.57
C PHE A 171 12.24 -15.80 -15.64
N GLU A 172 12.47 -16.32 -16.85
CA GLU A 172 12.94 -17.69 -17.06
C GLU A 172 14.42 -17.87 -16.73
N GLN A 173 15.26 -16.84 -16.92
CA GLN A 173 16.72 -16.93 -16.75
C GLN A 173 17.24 -16.39 -15.42
N GLU A 174 16.56 -15.43 -14.78
CA GLU A 174 17.05 -14.82 -13.54
C GLU A 174 16.17 -15.17 -12.33
N TYR A 175 14.86 -14.93 -12.42
CA TYR A 175 13.96 -15.12 -11.27
C TYR A 175 13.67 -16.60 -10.98
N LEU A 176 13.21 -17.34 -12.00
CA LEU A 176 12.71 -18.70 -11.84
C LEU A 176 13.79 -19.69 -11.37
N PRO A 177 15.06 -19.65 -11.87
CA PRO A 177 16.14 -20.50 -11.36
C PRO A 177 16.51 -20.20 -9.90
N SER A 178 16.24 -18.99 -9.43
CA SER A 178 16.44 -18.58 -8.04
C SER A 178 15.26 -18.99 -7.14
N ALA A 179 14.06 -19.11 -7.70
CA ALA A 179 12.83 -19.42 -6.99
C ALA A 179 12.59 -20.94 -6.82
N VAL A 180 13.02 -21.74 -7.80
CA VAL A 180 12.69 -23.17 -7.89
C VAL A 180 13.95 -23.96 -8.21
N ALA A 181 14.12 -25.12 -7.56
CA ALA A 181 15.27 -25.98 -7.77
C ALA A 181 15.32 -26.53 -9.22
N PRO A 182 16.51 -26.73 -9.83
CA PRO A 182 16.64 -27.10 -11.25
C PRO A 182 15.96 -28.42 -11.63
N ASP A 183 15.96 -29.41 -10.74
CA ASP A 183 15.29 -30.72 -10.90
C ASP A 183 13.77 -30.59 -10.93
N ILE A 184 13.22 -29.72 -10.07
CA ILE A 184 11.79 -29.38 -10.08
C ILE A 184 11.44 -28.61 -11.35
N LEU A 185 12.30 -27.69 -11.83
CA LEU A 185 12.05 -26.97 -13.09
C LEU A 185 12.05 -27.88 -14.32
N ALA A 186 12.95 -28.87 -14.36
CA ALA A 186 13.04 -29.84 -15.45
C ALA A 186 11.80 -30.74 -15.57
N THR A 187 11.06 -30.91 -14.48
CA THR A 187 9.83 -31.72 -14.39
C THR A 187 8.56 -30.88 -14.32
N ASN A 188 8.66 -29.55 -14.46
CA ASN A 188 7.55 -28.63 -14.30
C ASN A 188 6.82 -28.36 -15.61
N ASP A 189 5.74 -29.12 -15.83
CA ASP A 189 4.85 -29.04 -17.00
C ASP A 189 3.91 -27.82 -16.99
N ARG A 190 4.00 -26.93 -16.00
CA ARG A 190 3.16 -25.71 -15.97
C ARG A 190 3.40 -24.81 -17.17
N SER A 191 2.32 -24.20 -17.64
CA SER A 191 2.37 -23.13 -18.63
C SER A 191 3.14 -21.92 -18.11
N TYR A 192 3.49 -21.02 -19.02
CA TYR A 192 4.19 -19.78 -18.67
C TYR A 192 3.34 -18.91 -17.72
N GLU A 193 2.05 -18.82 -17.99
CA GLU A 193 1.06 -18.09 -17.21
C GLU A 193 0.86 -18.68 -15.82
N GLU A 194 0.80 -20.01 -15.70
CA GLU A 194 0.73 -20.69 -14.40
C GLU A 194 1.99 -20.43 -13.55
N LYS A 195 3.17 -20.40 -14.20
CA LYS A 195 4.43 -20.06 -13.53
C LYS A 195 4.42 -18.61 -13.04
N LEU A 196 4.02 -17.66 -13.88
CA LEU A 196 3.89 -16.23 -13.50
C LEU A 196 2.90 -16.02 -12.36
N ALA A 197 1.70 -16.62 -12.44
CA ALA A 197 0.66 -16.51 -11.41
C ALA A 197 1.13 -17.10 -10.07
N SER A 198 1.80 -18.26 -10.10
CA SER A 198 2.36 -18.87 -8.88
C SER A 198 3.43 -18.01 -8.20
N CYS A 199 4.11 -17.16 -8.98
CA CYS A 199 5.10 -16.18 -8.50
C CYS A 199 4.49 -14.80 -8.23
N ARG A 200 3.16 -14.64 -8.34
CA ARG A 200 2.42 -13.37 -8.15
C ARG A 200 2.84 -12.25 -9.11
N MET A 201 3.40 -12.59 -10.27
CA MET A 201 3.81 -11.63 -11.30
C MET A 201 2.63 -11.13 -12.13
N ILE A 202 1.56 -11.92 -12.18
CA ILE A 202 0.26 -11.60 -12.77
C ILE A 202 -0.84 -11.93 -11.76
N ALA A 203 -2.02 -11.33 -11.92
CA ALA A 203 -3.14 -11.49 -11.00
C ALA A 203 -3.64 -12.94 -10.93
N SER A 204 -3.83 -13.59 -12.07
CA SER A 204 -4.15 -15.01 -12.17
C SER A 204 -3.87 -15.56 -13.57
N VAL A 205 -4.19 -16.83 -13.81
CA VAL A 205 -4.11 -17.43 -15.15
C VAL A 205 -5.27 -16.94 -16.04
N ASP A 206 -6.47 -16.82 -15.47
CA ASP A 206 -7.67 -16.36 -16.18
C ASP A 206 -7.68 -14.83 -16.41
N ASP A 207 -6.97 -14.09 -15.55
CA ASP A 207 -6.70 -12.67 -15.66
C ASP A 207 -5.17 -12.43 -15.62
N PRO A 208 -4.48 -12.50 -16.77
CA PRO A 208 -3.02 -12.39 -16.84
C PRO A 208 -2.52 -10.93 -16.75
N THR A 209 -3.28 -10.06 -16.10
CA THR A 209 -2.88 -8.68 -15.82
C THR A 209 -1.64 -8.66 -14.91
N PRO A 210 -0.54 -7.99 -15.30
CA PRO A 210 0.64 -7.81 -14.46
C PRO A 210 0.32 -7.17 -13.12
N THR A 211 0.95 -7.65 -12.07
CA THR A 211 0.93 -7.00 -10.76
C THR A 211 2.01 -5.93 -10.68
N ILE A 212 1.91 -5.05 -9.68
CA ILE A 212 2.98 -4.09 -9.36
C ILE A 212 4.32 -4.81 -9.13
N LEU A 213 4.33 -5.93 -8.41
CA LEU A 213 5.50 -6.79 -8.24
C LEU A 213 6.03 -7.26 -9.59
N GLY A 214 5.16 -7.79 -10.46
CA GLY A 214 5.52 -8.26 -11.79
C GLY A 214 6.26 -7.19 -12.57
N VAL A 215 5.72 -5.97 -12.58
CA VAL A 215 6.35 -4.82 -13.26
C VAL A 215 7.67 -4.42 -12.58
N LEU A 216 7.75 -4.38 -11.26
CA LEU A 216 9.00 -4.02 -10.58
C LEU A 216 10.12 -5.05 -10.79
N VAL A 217 9.79 -6.34 -10.82
CA VAL A 217 10.77 -7.43 -10.89
C VAL A 217 11.14 -7.78 -12.33
N LEU A 218 10.18 -7.75 -13.24
CA LEU A 218 10.33 -8.26 -14.61
C LEU A 218 10.04 -7.21 -15.68
N GLY A 219 9.60 -6.01 -15.31
CA GLY A 219 9.20 -4.98 -16.26
C GLY A 219 10.35 -4.54 -17.15
N VAL A 220 10.10 -4.45 -18.45
CA VAL A 220 11.07 -3.89 -19.42
C VAL A 220 11.33 -2.41 -19.11
N SER A 221 10.26 -1.67 -18.79
CA SER A 221 10.31 -0.25 -18.41
C SER A 221 9.38 0.02 -17.21
N PRO A 222 9.77 -0.31 -15.97
CA PRO A 222 8.88 -0.18 -14.81
C PRO A 222 8.40 1.25 -14.55
N ARG A 223 9.21 2.25 -14.95
CA ARG A 223 8.89 3.67 -14.79
C ARG A 223 7.71 4.16 -15.62
N ASP A 224 7.40 3.49 -16.73
CA ASP A 224 6.25 3.85 -17.56
C ASP A 224 4.93 3.60 -16.82
N TRP A 225 4.94 2.66 -15.88
CA TRP A 225 3.78 2.26 -15.07
C TRP A 225 3.84 2.80 -13.65
N ILE A 226 5.05 2.93 -13.10
CA ILE A 226 5.30 3.38 -11.73
C ILE A 226 6.39 4.46 -11.77
N PRO A 227 6.02 5.74 -11.98
CA PRO A 227 6.97 6.82 -12.30
C PRO A 227 8.12 6.99 -11.30
N GLY A 228 7.87 6.75 -10.01
CA GLY A 228 8.88 6.85 -8.96
C GLY A 228 9.73 5.58 -8.74
N ALA A 229 9.54 4.51 -9.53
CA ALA A 229 10.26 3.24 -9.40
C ALA A 229 11.70 3.32 -9.95
N TYR A 230 12.52 4.18 -9.36
CA TYR A 230 13.94 4.31 -9.68
C TYR A 230 14.72 4.87 -8.48
N ILE A 231 16.04 4.80 -8.55
CA ILE A 231 16.95 5.48 -7.61
C ILE A 231 17.54 6.70 -8.32
N GLN A 232 17.38 7.88 -7.74
CA GLN A 232 18.11 9.07 -8.17
C GLN A 232 19.46 9.10 -7.47
N PHE A 233 20.53 8.88 -8.22
CA PHE A 233 21.90 8.97 -7.71
C PHE A 233 22.52 10.31 -8.07
N LEU A 234 23.08 11.01 -7.07
CA LEU A 234 23.84 12.25 -7.24
C LEU A 234 25.16 12.16 -6.48
N ARG A 235 26.28 12.39 -7.16
CA ARG A 235 27.59 12.62 -6.56
C ARG A 235 27.91 14.10 -6.60
N ILE A 236 28.04 14.72 -5.43
CA ILE A 236 28.21 16.17 -5.26
C ILE A 236 29.64 16.46 -4.80
N ALA A 237 30.35 17.35 -5.51
CA ALA A 237 31.72 17.78 -5.22
C ALA A 237 31.79 18.78 -4.05
N GLY A 238 31.31 18.37 -2.89
CA GLY A 238 31.31 19.20 -1.69
C GLY A 238 30.37 18.66 -0.62
N ILE A 239 29.91 19.54 0.27
CA ILE A 239 29.11 19.19 1.44
C ILE A 239 27.71 19.81 1.41
N GLU A 240 27.47 20.75 0.50
CA GLU A 240 26.22 21.48 0.31
C GLU A 240 25.50 21.00 -0.96
N MET A 241 24.17 21.07 -0.97
CA MET A 241 23.36 20.68 -2.14
C MET A 241 23.61 21.57 -3.37
N THR A 242 24.12 22.78 -3.16
CA THR A 242 24.44 23.74 -4.22
C THR A 242 25.82 23.52 -4.84
N ASP A 243 26.61 22.58 -4.31
CA ASP A 243 27.95 22.29 -4.83
C ASP A 243 27.87 21.57 -6.19
N PRO A 244 28.96 21.60 -7.00
CA PRO A 244 28.94 21.04 -8.35
C PRO A 244 28.65 19.53 -8.38
N ILE A 245 27.77 19.09 -9.28
CA ILE A 245 27.46 17.67 -9.49
C ILE A 245 28.57 17.03 -10.34
N GLN A 246 29.24 15.99 -9.81
CA GLN A 246 30.27 15.22 -10.52
C GLN A 246 29.69 14.08 -11.37
N ASP A 247 28.61 13.47 -10.88
CA ASP A 247 27.96 12.33 -11.52
C ASP A 247 26.49 12.31 -11.12
N GLU A 248 25.61 12.08 -12.09
CA GLU A 248 24.17 11.96 -11.91
C GLU A 248 23.68 10.76 -12.73
N ALA A 249 22.81 9.96 -12.12
CA ALA A 249 22.13 8.90 -12.84
C ALA A 249 20.72 8.65 -12.29
N PRO A 250 19.68 8.66 -13.13
CA PRO A 250 18.45 7.95 -12.84
C PRO A 250 18.70 6.45 -13.06
N ILE A 251 18.72 5.69 -11.97
CA ILE A 251 18.94 4.24 -12.00
C ILE A 251 17.60 3.54 -12.01
N ASP A 252 17.23 3.08 -13.20
CA ASP A 252 15.96 2.45 -13.52
C ASP A 252 16.13 1.11 -14.25
N GLY A 253 15.00 0.43 -14.45
CA GLY A 253 14.92 -0.92 -15.00
C GLY A 253 14.27 -1.89 -14.01
N ALA A 254 14.35 -3.18 -14.33
CA ALA A 254 13.89 -4.24 -13.44
C ALA A 254 14.69 -4.26 -12.12
N LEU A 255 14.12 -4.81 -11.06
CA LEU A 255 14.69 -4.81 -9.70
C LEU A 255 16.17 -5.24 -9.68
N GLY A 256 16.52 -6.33 -10.35
CA GLY A 256 17.90 -6.82 -10.41
C GLY A 256 18.86 -5.81 -11.06
N GLN A 257 18.42 -5.18 -12.15
CA GLN A 257 19.19 -4.16 -12.87
C GLN A 257 19.39 -2.90 -12.02
N VAL A 258 18.34 -2.42 -11.36
CA VAL A 258 18.41 -1.26 -10.46
C VAL A 258 19.43 -1.49 -9.35
N LEU A 259 19.38 -2.66 -8.70
CA LEU A 259 20.31 -3.01 -7.62
C LEU A 259 21.74 -3.20 -8.11
N HIS A 260 21.95 -3.80 -9.28
CA HIS A 260 23.29 -3.96 -9.85
C HIS A 260 23.90 -2.61 -10.22
N ARG A 261 23.16 -1.75 -10.93
CA ARG A 261 23.63 -0.44 -11.38
C ARG A 261 23.96 0.51 -10.23
N ILE A 262 23.20 0.49 -9.12
CA ILE A 262 23.56 1.29 -7.94
C ILE A 262 24.80 0.73 -7.23
N GLU A 263 25.00 -0.59 -7.23
CA GLU A 263 26.22 -1.20 -6.70
C GLU A 263 27.45 -0.84 -7.53
N GLU A 264 27.33 -0.76 -8.87
CA GLU A 264 28.40 -0.25 -9.74
C GLU A 264 28.76 1.19 -9.39
N LYS A 265 27.76 2.07 -9.14
CA LYS A 265 28.01 3.44 -8.68
C LYS A 265 28.72 3.47 -7.33
N ILE A 266 28.30 2.63 -6.37
CA ILE A 266 28.99 2.49 -5.09
C ILE A 266 30.45 2.09 -5.30
N ASP A 267 30.70 1.07 -6.12
CA ASP A 267 32.06 0.56 -6.33
C ASP A 267 32.94 1.57 -7.10
N ALA A 268 32.36 2.34 -8.03
CA ALA A 268 33.06 3.38 -8.79
C ALA A 268 33.51 4.58 -7.94
N HIS A 269 32.70 4.99 -6.95
CA HIS A 269 32.93 6.17 -6.11
C HIS A 269 33.56 5.85 -4.74
N ASN A 270 33.38 4.63 -4.21
CA ASN A 270 33.97 4.18 -2.95
C ASN A 270 35.38 3.61 -3.11
N ARG A 271 36.27 4.39 -3.74
CA ARG A 271 37.64 3.97 -4.04
C ARG A 271 38.46 3.86 -2.75
N SER A 272 39.30 2.84 -2.66
CA SER A 272 40.19 2.62 -1.52
C SER A 272 41.34 3.61 -1.56
N ALA A 273 41.68 4.19 -0.42
CA ALA A 273 43.00 4.79 -0.24
C ALA A 273 44.01 3.65 -0.02
N VAL A 274 45.13 3.67 -0.72
CA VAL A 274 46.24 2.73 -0.49
C VAL A 274 47.28 3.48 0.32
N ASP A 275 47.42 3.13 1.60
CA ASP A 275 48.56 3.59 2.39
C ASP A 275 49.71 2.58 2.23
N ILE A 276 50.76 3.02 1.54
CA ILE A 276 51.98 2.24 1.24
C ILE A 276 53.11 2.60 2.21
N THR A 277 52.88 3.52 3.16
CA THR A 277 53.95 4.22 3.89
C THR A 277 54.02 3.87 5.37
N THR A 278 52.95 3.38 5.98
CA THR A 278 52.82 3.27 7.45
C THR A 278 52.85 1.85 8.02
N THR A 279 52.74 0.79 7.19
CA THR A 279 52.73 -0.61 7.68
C THR A 279 53.37 -1.59 6.70
N ASP A 280 54.03 -2.65 7.21
CA ASP A 280 54.63 -3.78 6.44
C ASP A 280 53.60 -4.60 5.62
N ARG A 281 52.31 -4.26 5.70
CA ARG A 281 51.21 -4.86 4.93
C ARG A 281 50.32 -3.76 4.34
N GLU A 282 49.98 -3.89 3.06
CA GLU A 282 49.00 -3.02 2.39
C GLU A 282 47.65 -3.03 3.14
N LEU A 283 47.31 -1.93 3.80
CA LEU A 283 45.99 -1.75 4.41
C LEU A 283 45.08 -0.99 3.44
N ARG A 284 44.21 -1.71 2.73
CA ARG A 284 43.20 -1.09 1.85
C ARG A 284 41.99 -0.67 2.66
N THR A 285 41.91 0.61 3.01
CA THR A 285 40.75 1.17 3.72
C THR A 285 39.81 1.87 2.76
N ARG A 286 38.51 1.57 2.84
CA ARG A 286 37.46 2.25 2.09
C ARG A 286 36.81 3.34 2.94
N PRO A 287 36.44 4.49 2.36
CA PRO A 287 35.71 5.55 3.06
C PRO A 287 34.40 5.04 3.69
N TYR A 288 33.72 4.10 3.03
CA TYR A 288 32.47 3.50 3.49
C TYR A 288 32.51 1.97 3.37
N PRO A 289 31.91 1.22 4.30
CA PRO A 289 31.75 -0.23 4.14
C PRO A 289 30.68 -0.54 3.09
N ARG A 290 31.08 -1.23 2.01
CA ARG A 290 30.21 -1.63 0.88
C ARG A 290 28.94 -2.34 1.36
N VAL A 291 29.08 -3.24 2.33
CA VAL A 291 27.97 -4.02 2.89
C VAL A 291 26.94 -3.12 3.57
N ALA A 292 27.36 -2.08 4.30
CA ALA A 292 26.43 -1.17 4.95
C ALA A 292 25.60 -0.38 3.92
N LEU A 293 26.24 0.13 2.87
CA LEU A 293 25.56 0.83 1.77
C LEU A 293 24.57 -0.09 1.05
N GLN A 294 24.98 -1.32 0.73
CA GLN A 294 24.09 -2.33 0.14
C GLN A 294 22.86 -2.59 1.03
N GLN A 295 23.06 -2.78 2.34
CA GLN A 295 21.94 -3.02 3.25
C GLN A 295 20.97 -1.84 3.30
N LEU A 296 21.48 -0.61 3.40
CA LEU A 296 20.63 0.59 3.48
C LEU A 296 19.85 0.83 2.18
N ILE A 297 20.50 0.73 1.02
CA ILE A 297 19.86 0.95 -0.28
C ILE A 297 18.83 -0.16 -0.57
N ARG A 298 19.18 -1.43 -0.33
CA ARG A 298 18.23 -2.55 -0.50
C ARG A 298 17.02 -2.40 0.44
N ASN A 299 17.23 -1.95 1.68
CA ASN A 299 16.11 -1.62 2.58
C ASN A 299 15.26 -0.47 2.05
N ALA A 300 15.87 0.57 1.49
CA ALA A 300 15.15 1.69 0.92
C ALA A 300 14.24 1.22 -0.24
N VAL A 301 14.76 0.43 -1.18
CA VAL A 301 13.97 -0.14 -2.29
C VAL A 301 12.84 -1.03 -1.76
N MET A 302 13.12 -1.93 -0.82
CA MET A 302 12.13 -2.86 -0.27
C MET A 302 10.98 -2.18 0.46
N HIS A 303 11.28 -1.16 1.27
CA HIS A 303 10.32 -0.49 2.15
C HIS A 303 9.76 0.83 1.57
N ARG A 304 10.18 1.20 0.35
CA ARG A 304 9.67 2.37 -0.38
C ARG A 304 8.15 2.35 -0.49
N THR A 305 7.54 3.52 -0.39
CA THR A 305 6.14 3.71 -0.79
C THR A 305 6.07 3.82 -2.32
N TYR A 306 5.50 2.81 -2.97
CA TYR A 306 5.25 2.79 -4.42
C TYR A 306 3.88 3.37 -4.80
N GLU A 307 3.02 3.62 -3.81
CA GLU A 307 1.67 4.19 -3.95
C GLU A 307 1.64 5.67 -3.60
N ASN A 308 0.74 6.45 -4.21
CA ASN A 308 0.44 7.85 -3.82
C ASN A 308 1.65 8.82 -3.79
N THR A 309 2.79 8.43 -4.37
CA THR A 309 3.99 9.27 -4.51
C THR A 309 4.81 8.89 -5.74
N ASN A 310 5.28 9.91 -6.44
CA ASN A 310 6.21 9.77 -7.56
C ASN A 310 7.66 10.01 -7.14
N ALA A 311 7.93 10.24 -5.85
CA ALA A 311 9.29 10.46 -5.37
C ALA A 311 10.12 9.18 -5.50
N PRO A 312 11.34 9.23 -6.07
CA PRO A 312 12.26 8.10 -6.07
C PRO A 312 12.95 7.94 -4.72
N VAL A 313 13.65 6.81 -4.53
CA VAL A 313 14.73 6.78 -3.53
C VAL A 313 15.83 7.71 -4.01
N ARG A 314 16.32 8.61 -3.16
CA ARG A 314 17.45 9.48 -3.50
C ARG A 314 18.70 9.03 -2.76
N VAL A 315 19.81 8.96 -3.46
CA VAL A 315 21.14 8.69 -2.92
C VAL A 315 22.01 9.87 -3.28
N HIS A 316 22.22 10.76 -2.31
CA HIS A 316 23.10 11.92 -2.45
C HIS A 316 24.43 11.61 -1.78
N TRP A 317 25.52 11.73 -2.53
CA TRP A 317 26.87 11.40 -2.09
C TRP A 317 27.71 12.67 -2.03
N PHE A 318 27.90 13.18 -0.82
CA PHE A 318 28.76 14.31 -0.48
C PHE A 318 30.18 13.86 -0.14
N ASP A 319 31.10 14.81 -0.03
CA ASP A 319 32.50 14.51 0.28
C ASP A 319 32.69 13.97 1.71
N ASP A 320 31.77 14.28 2.62
CA ASP A 320 31.79 13.94 4.05
C ASP A 320 30.74 12.88 4.46
N ARG A 321 29.69 12.66 3.65
CA ARG A 321 28.60 11.73 3.97
C ARG A 321 27.85 11.23 2.75
N ILE A 322 27.05 10.19 2.95
CA ILE A 322 26.05 9.71 1.99
C ILE A 322 24.67 9.82 2.65
N GLU A 323 23.73 10.45 1.96
CA GLU A 323 22.34 10.58 2.38
C GLU A 323 21.46 9.66 1.51
N ILE A 324 20.71 8.76 2.14
CA ILE A 324 19.75 7.88 1.49
C ILE A 324 18.35 8.28 1.95
N ILE A 325 17.59 8.92 1.06
CA ILE A 325 16.24 9.44 1.33
C ILE A 325 15.24 8.48 0.70
N ASN A 326 14.46 7.80 1.55
CA ASN A 326 13.44 6.86 1.14
C ASN A 326 12.03 7.46 1.31
N PRO A 327 11.20 7.51 0.26
CA PRO A 327 9.81 7.94 0.38
C PRO A 327 8.97 6.90 1.11
N GLY A 328 8.22 7.37 2.11
CA GLY A 328 7.49 6.54 3.06
C GLY A 328 8.10 6.64 4.46
N GLY A 329 7.23 6.83 5.46
CA GLY A 329 7.59 6.71 6.86
C GLY A 329 7.46 5.28 7.40
N PRO A 330 7.55 5.12 8.74
CA PRO A 330 7.33 3.86 9.42
C PRO A 330 5.99 3.20 9.02
N PHE A 331 5.97 1.87 9.00
CA PHE A 331 4.82 1.09 8.53
C PHE A 331 4.45 0.01 9.55
N GLY A 332 3.15 -0.23 9.69
CA GLY A 332 2.61 -1.28 10.55
C GLY A 332 3.06 -1.13 12.00
N THR A 333 3.77 -2.14 12.52
CA THR A 333 4.26 -2.13 13.92
C THR A 333 5.51 -1.26 14.15
N VAL A 334 6.14 -0.76 13.09
CA VAL A 334 7.31 0.12 13.20
C VAL A 334 6.87 1.54 13.50
N THR A 335 7.43 2.14 14.54
CA THR A 335 7.22 3.53 14.95
C THR A 335 8.54 4.29 14.93
N ARG A 336 8.48 5.62 15.08
CA ARG A 336 9.68 6.47 15.16
C ARG A 336 10.58 6.08 16.33
N GLU A 337 10.01 5.65 17.44
CA GLU A 337 10.72 5.31 18.67
C GLU A 337 11.38 3.92 18.61
N ASN A 338 10.87 3.04 17.77
CA ASN A 338 11.32 1.64 17.67
C ASN A 338 12.08 1.32 16.38
N PHE A 339 12.17 2.27 15.43
CA PHE A 339 12.84 2.09 14.16
C PHE A 339 14.28 1.59 14.31
N GLY A 340 14.62 0.56 13.54
CA GLY A 340 15.96 -0.03 13.55
C GLY A 340 16.30 -0.82 14.82
N ARG A 341 15.35 -1.08 15.72
CA ARG A 341 15.54 -2.03 16.82
C ARG A 341 15.51 -3.47 16.29
N PRO A 342 16.38 -4.37 16.79
CA PRO A 342 16.40 -5.76 16.34
C PRO A 342 15.04 -6.44 16.55
N GLY A 343 14.60 -7.22 15.55
CA GLY A 343 13.40 -8.06 15.65
C GLY A 343 12.06 -7.34 15.45
N ILE A 344 12.04 -6.01 15.33
CA ILE A 344 10.83 -5.25 14.99
C ILE A 344 10.86 -4.94 13.50
N THR A 345 10.02 -5.65 12.73
CA THR A 345 9.95 -5.50 11.28
C THR A 345 8.52 -5.70 10.80
N ASP A 346 8.10 -4.85 9.87
CA ASP A 346 6.85 -4.98 9.13
C ASP A 346 7.11 -4.56 7.68
N TYR A 347 6.45 -5.22 6.73
CA TYR A 347 6.76 -5.09 5.31
C TYR A 347 5.61 -4.39 4.60
N ARG A 348 5.88 -3.18 4.10
CA ARG A 348 4.98 -2.45 3.20
C ARG A 348 4.77 -3.20 1.88
N ASN A 349 5.85 -3.78 1.35
CA ASN A 349 5.88 -4.55 0.11
C ASN A 349 6.35 -5.99 0.42
N PRO A 350 5.50 -6.84 1.02
CA PRO A 350 5.89 -8.17 1.46
C PRO A 350 6.25 -9.12 0.31
N ASN A 351 5.65 -8.94 -0.87
CA ASN A 351 5.95 -9.75 -2.05
C ASN A 351 7.25 -9.30 -2.71
N LEU A 352 7.53 -7.99 -2.72
CA LEU A 352 8.81 -7.45 -3.19
C LEU A 352 9.96 -7.90 -2.28
N ALA A 353 9.75 -7.88 -0.96
CA ALA A 353 10.70 -8.41 0.02
C ALA A 353 10.99 -9.90 -0.25
N ASP A 354 9.96 -10.68 -0.58
CA ASP A 354 10.13 -12.09 -0.92
C ASP A 354 10.89 -12.30 -2.24
N ALA A 355 10.58 -11.51 -3.27
CA ALA A 355 11.29 -11.55 -4.55
C ALA A 355 12.77 -11.18 -4.38
N MET A 356 13.08 -10.14 -3.59
CA MET A 356 14.46 -9.77 -3.28
C MET A 356 15.20 -10.88 -2.52
N ARG A 357 14.51 -11.63 -1.65
CA ARG A 357 15.08 -12.79 -0.96
C ARG A 357 15.34 -13.93 -1.94
N VAL A 358 14.37 -14.25 -2.80
CA VAL A 358 14.48 -15.28 -3.84
C VAL A 358 15.70 -15.01 -4.71
N MET A 359 15.89 -13.77 -5.17
CA MET A 359 17.05 -13.37 -5.98
C MET A 359 18.35 -13.19 -5.18
N GLY A 360 18.37 -13.51 -3.88
CA GLY A 360 19.59 -13.47 -3.06
C GLY A 360 20.05 -12.08 -2.61
N PHE A 361 19.24 -11.02 -2.80
CA PHE A 361 19.60 -9.66 -2.40
C PHE A 361 19.46 -9.42 -0.89
N VAL A 362 18.51 -10.08 -0.21
CA VAL A 362 18.22 -9.83 1.21
C VAL A 362 17.97 -11.11 2.02
N GLN A 363 18.17 -11.02 3.34
CA GLN A 363 17.96 -12.10 4.31
C GLN A 363 16.73 -11.81 5.19
N ARG A 364 15.98 -12.83 5.61
CA ARG A 364 14.63 -12.72 6.21
C ARG A 364 14.57 -12.37 7.70
N PHE A 365 15.67 -11.93 8.31
CA PHE A 365 15.78 -11.81 9.78
C PHE A 365 15.64 -10.38 10.34
N GLY A 366 15.34 -9.37 9.51
CA GLY A 366 15.23 -7.98 9.98
C GLY A 366 16.55 -7.43 10.56
N ILE A 367 17.69 -8.04 10.20
CA ILE A 367 19.01 -7.69 10.72
C ILE A 367 19.75 -6.67 9.86
N GLY A 368 19.19 -6.23 8.71
CA GLY A 368 19.92 -5.40 7.74
C GLY A 368 20.51 -4.11 8.31
N ILE A 369 19.74 -3.37 9.10
CA ILE A 369 20.21 -2.16 9.79
C ILE A 369 21.28 -2.49 10.83
N GLN A 370 21.16 -3.61 11.53
CA GLN A 370 22.13 -4.05 12.53
C GLN A 370 23.45 -4.47 11.88
N THR A 371 23.39 -5.19 10.77
CA THR A 371 24.55 -5.53 9.94
C THR A 371 25.23 -4.26 9.42
N ALA A 372 24.45 -3.27 8.95
CA ALA A 372 25.00 -1.99 8.51
C ALA A 372 25.74 -1.27 9.65
N ARG A 373 25.13 -1.15 10.84
CA ARG A 373 25.77 -0.56 12.02
C ARG A 373 27.05 -1.31 12.44
N ALA A 374 27.02 -2.64 12.43
CA ALA A 374 28.18 -3.46 12.77
C ALA A 374 29.35 -3.24 11.79
N GLU A 375 29.06 -3.17 10.49
CA GLU A 375 30.08 -2.92 9.46
C GLU A 375 30.63 -1.48 9.52
N MET A 376 29.78 -0.49 9.83
CA MET A 376 30.22 0.90 10.07
C MET A 376 31.19 0.98 11.24
N LYS A 377 30.84 0.38 12.38
CA LYS A 377 31.70 0.32 13.56
C LYS A 377 33.02 -0.41 13.28
N LYS A 378 32.97 -1.52 12.55
CA LYS A 378 34.15 -2.30 12.16
C LYS A 378 35.09 -1.51 11.24
N ASN A 379 34.56 -0.68 10.34
CA ASN A 379 35.36 0.14 9.44
C ASN A 379 35.86 1.44 10.09
N GLY A 380 35.36 1.81 11.28
CA GLY A 380 35.72 3.03 12.01
C GLY A 380 34.94 4.27 11.59
N ASN A 381 33.76 4.10 11.00
CA ASN A 381 32.88 5.20 10.64
C ASN A 381 32.03 5.65 11.86
N PRO A 382 31.50 6.90 11.84
CA PRO A 382 30.42 7.31 12.73
C PRO A 382 29.19 6.40 12.61
N ASP A 383 28.36 6.36 13.65
CA ASP A 383 27.09 5.64 13.60
C ASP A 383 26.15 6.24 12.54
N ILE A 384 25.28 5.40 11.98
CA ILE A 384 24.28 5.82 10.98
C ILE A 384 23.21 6.64 11.69
N GLU A 385 23.00 7.88 11.23
CA GLU A 385 21.95 8.75 11.74
C GLU A 385 20.67 8.55 10.92
N PHE A 386 19.53 8.40 11.61
CA PHE A 386 18.23 8.25 10.97
C PHE A 386 17.32 9.42 11.34
N GLN A 387 16.80 10.12 10.34
CA GLN A 387 15.71 11.08 10.50
C GLN A 387 14.42 10.43 9.98
N ILE A 388 13.48 10.20 10.88
CA ILE A 388 12.25 9.47 10.62
C ILE A 388 11.08 10.44 10.71
N GLU A 389 10.44 10.66 9.58
CA GLU A 389 9.26 11.49 9.41
C GLU A 389 8.06 10.64 8.95
N PRO A 390 6.82 11.13 9.06
CA PRO A 390 5.63 10.37 8.66
C PRO A 390 5.64 9.89 7.20
N MET A 391 6.28 10.66 6.30
CA MET A 391 6.27 10.41 4.86
C MET A 391 7.66 10.16 4.27
N THR A 392 8.73 10.18 5.07
CA THR A 392 10.10 10.04 4.58
C THR A 392 11.02 9.50 5.67
N VAL A 393 11.98 8.67 5.28
CA VAL A 393 13.10 8.26 6.13
C VAL A 393 14.40 8.67 5.46
N LEU A 394 15.23 9.44 6.14
CA LEU A 394 16.59 9.76 5.73
C LEU A 394 17.58 8.96 6.59
N ALA A 395 18.50 8.26 5.93
CA ALA A 395 19.67 7.66 6.57
C ALA A 395 20.94 8.41 6.13
N THR A 396 21.67 8.95 7.09
CA THR A 396 22.94 9.65 6.87
C THR A 396 24.10 8.75 7.31
N VAL A 397 25.00 8.49 6.37
CA VAL A 397 26.17 7.62 6.55
C VAL A 397 27.41 8.51 6.52
N GLY A 398 28.04 8.73 7.67
CA GLY A 398 29.25 9.55 7.77
C GLY A 398 30.48 8.87 7.19
N ARG A 399 31.33 9.64 6.51
CA ARG A 399 32.63 9.18 6.03
C ARG A 399 33.52 8.79 7.19
N ARG A 400 34.39 7.80 6.96
CA ARG A 400 35.45 7.46 7.90
C ARG A 400 36.39 8.66 8.09
N PRO A 401 36.71 9.05 9.34
CA PRO A 401 37.66 10.12 9.64
C PRO A 401 39.05 9.91 9.06
#